data_AF-A0A0I9N7W2-F1
#
_entry.id   AF-A0A0I9N7W2-F1
#
_cell.length_a   1.000
_cell.length_b   1.000
_cell.length_c   1.000
_cell.angle_alpha   90.00
_cell.angle_beta   90.00
_cell.angle_gamma   90.00
#
_symmetry.space_group_name_H-M   'P 1'
#
loop_
_entity.id
_entity.type
_entity.pdbx_description
1 polymer ?
#
loop_
_entity_poly.entity_id
_entity_poly.type
_entity_poly.pdbx_seq_one_letter_code
_entity_poly.pdbx_strand_id
1 'polypeptide(L)'
;MLGLLKSMASMRVTSLLSTVKFFHCSDRCSAHYTTISRIKRAKYIRQYYVTLLHTDGSTIRIRAAEPLDLIQMPFNVDTLTDEERRFLEMKRHKTRKLTKRRETVKFNADEYIDLWRKSLKT
;
A
#
# COMPACT_ATOMS: atom_id res chain seq x y z
N MET A 1 -63.92 -40.55 -37.55
CA MET A 1 -63.17 -40.83 -38.79
C MET A 1 -61.77 -40.27 -38.63
N LEU A 2 -60.81 -41.13 -38.27
CA LEU A 2 -59.42 -40.78 -37.90
C LEU A 2 -58.65 -40.23 -39.11
N GLY A 3 -58.40 -38.93 -39.11
CA GLY A 3 -57.51 -38.27 -40.05
C GLY A 3 -56.05 -38.37 -39.59
N LEU A 4 -55.28 -39.21 -40.30
CA LEU A 4 -53.88 -38.94 -40.67
C LEU A 4 -52.87 -38.81 -39.52
N LEU A 5 -52.69 -39.90 -38.80
CA LEU A 5 -51.52 -40.14 -37.94
C LEU A 5 -50.47 -40.95 -38.71
N LYS A 6 -49.87 -40.36 -39.77
CA LYS A 6 -48.76 -40.97 -40.54
C LYS A 6 -47.86 -39.91 -41.17
N SER A 7 -46.89 -39.40 -40.41
CA SER A 7 -45.70 -38.76 -40.97
C SER A 7 -44.57 -38.75 -39.93
N MET A 8 -44.13 -39.94 -39.51
CA MET A 8 -42.80 -40.13 -38.94
C MET A 8 -41.86 -40.46 -40.11
N ALA A 9 -41.46 -39.44 -40.86
CA ALA A 9 -40.46 -39.57 -41.91
C ALA A 9 -39.09 -39.19 -41.33
N SER A 10 -38.30 -40.26 -41.09
CA SER A 10 -36.85 -40.27 -41.25
C SER A 10 -36.04 -39.23 -40.48
N MET A 11 -35.64 -39.61 -39.27
CA MET A 11 -34.48 -39.07 -38.56
C MET A 11 -33.25 -39.07 -39.48
N ARG A 12 -32.63 -37.90 -39.67
CA ARG A 12 -31.21 -37.78 -40.06
C ARG A 12 -30.56 -36.81 -39.09
N VAL A 13 -30.25 -37.30 -37.89
CA VAL A 13 -29.39 -36.59 -36.94
C VAL A 13 -27.95 -36.90 -37.36
N THR A 14 -27.39 -36.06 -38.23
CA THR A 14 -25.94 -36.06 -38.46
C THR A 14 -25.29 -35.38 -37.27
N SER A 15 -24.95 -36.16 -36.24
CA SER A 15 -24.08 -35.73 -35.15
C SER A 15 -22.66 -35.55 -35.70
N LEU A 16 -22.30 -34.33 -36.07
CA LEU A 16 -20.91 -33.97 -36.30
C LEU A 16 -20.21 -33.90 -34.94
N LEU A 17 -19.49 -34.96 -34.57
CA LEU A 17 -18.51 -34.91 -33.48
C LEU A 17 -17.50 -33.82 -33.83
N SER A 18 -17.65 -32.63 -33.24
CA SER A 18 -16.60 -31.61 -33.29
C SER A 18 -15.50 -32.02 -32.31
N THR A 19 -14.42 -32.55 -32.86
CA THR A 19 -13.19 -32.83 -32.11
C THR A 19 -12.61 -31.48 -31.65
N VAL A 20 -12.81 -31.11 -30.39
CA VAL A 20 -12.17 -29.92 -29.80
C VAL A 20 -10.67 -30.22 -29.71
N LYS A 21 -9.88 -29.66 -30.63
CA LYS A 21 -8.43 -29.69 -30.53
C LYS A 21 -8.02 -28.67 -29.47
N PHE A 22 -7.60 -29.16 -28.30
CA PHE A 22 -6.83 -28.37 -27.35
C PHE A 22 -5.47 -28.09 -27.98
N PHE A 23 -5.29 -26.90 -28.55
CA PHE A 23 -3.96 -26.42 -28.91
C PHE A 23 -3.20 -26.18 -27.59
N HIS A 24 -2.23 -27.05 -27.30
CA HIS A 24 -1.28 -26.81 -26.21
C HIS A 24 -0.31 -25.71 -26.65
N CYS A 25 -0.73 -24.45 -26.53
CA CYS A 25 0.21 -23.33 -26.62
C CYS A 25 1.05 -23.36 -25.35
N SER A 26 2.36 -23.56 -25.47
CA SER A 26 3.29 -23.20 -24.38
C SER A 26 3.28 -21.68 -24.26
N ASP A 27 2.31 -21.16 -23.53
CA ASP A 27 2.25 -19.75 -23.20
C ASP A 27 3.50 -19.39 -22.40
N ARG A 28 4.37 -18.58 -23.00
CA ARG A 28 5.39 -17.86 -22.25
C ARG A 28 4.62 -16.88 -21.37
N CYS A 29 4.43 -17.23 -20.10
CA CYS A 29 3.69 -16.43 -19.12
C CYS A 29 4.38 -15.07 -18.88
N SER A 30 4.14 -14.12 -19.79
CA SER A 30 4.60 -12.74 -19.69
C SER A 30 3.50 -11.91 -19.05
N ALA A 31 3.85 -11.17 -18.00
CA ALA A 31 2.94 -10.24 -17.33
C ALA A 31 2.41 -9.14 -18.27
N HIS A 32 3.06 -8.93 -19.41
CA HIS A 32 2.71 -7.86 -20.35
C HIS A 32 1.54 -8.18 -21.28
N TYR A 33 1.07 -9.43 -21.35
CA TYR A 33 0.03 -9.86 -22.29
C TYR A 33 -1.27 -9.05 -22.18
N THR A 34 -1.63 -8.62 -20.96
CA THR A 34 -2.86 -7.85 -20.68
C THR A 34 -2.58 -6.49 -20.02
N THR A 35 -1.32 -6.01 -20.08
CA THR A 35 -0.98 -4.72 -19.47
C THR A 35 -1.64 -3.54 -20.19
N ILE A 36 -1.68 -3.58 -21.52
CA ILE A 36 -2.28 -2.50 -22.33
C ILE A 36 -3.78 -2.75 -22.46
N SER A 37 -4.59 -1.96 -21.75
CA SER A 37 -6.04 -2.10 -21.75
C SER A 37 -6.76 -0.76 -21.56
N ARG A 38 -8.09 -0.76 -21.77
CA ARG A 38 -8.98 0.39 -21.53
C ARG A 38 -10.17 0.00 -20.66
N ILE A 39 -10.82 0.98 -20.05
CA ILE A 39 -12.08 0.77 -19.32
C ILE A 39 -13.17 0.46 -20.33
N LYS A 40 -13.81 -0.71 -20.24
CA LYS A 40 -14.81 -1.21 -21.22
C LYS A 40 -16.23 -0.67 -20.99
N ARG A 41 -16.39 0.40 -20.21
CA ARG A 41 -17.69 1.05 -19.95
C ARG A 41 -17.88 2.23 -20.91
N ALA A 42 -19.10 2.45 -21.38
CA ALA A 42 -19.41 3.56 -22.29
C ALA A 42 -19.30 4.94 -21.61
N LYS A 43 -19.77 5.05 -20.36
CA LYS A 43 -19.67 6.26 -19.52
C LYS A 43 -18.82 5.93 -18.29
N TYR A 44 -17.71 6.64 -18.10
CA TYR A 44 -16.83 6.49 -16.94
C TYR A 44 -16.20 7.83 -16.58
N ILE A 45 -15.89 8.00 -15.29
CA ILE A 45 -15.14 9.17 -14.79
C ILE A 45 -13.68 9.02 -15.20
N ARG A 46 -13.00 10.13 -15.50
CA ARG A 46 -11.56 10.12 -15.81
C ARG A 46 -10.80 9.50 -14.64
N GLN A 47 -9.92 8.54 -14.95
CA GLN A 47 -9.01 7.92 -13.99
C GLN A 47 -7.57 8.16 -14.42
N TYR A 48 -6.69 8.30 -13.45
CA TYR A 48 -5.26 8.53 -13.63
C TYR A 48 -4.48 7.27 -13.22
N TYR A 49 -3.35 7.03 -13.88
CA TYR A 49 -2.45 5.96 -13.45
C TYR A 49 -1.64 6.43 -12.26
N VAL A 50 -1.74 5.68 -11.16
CA VAL A 50 -1.07 5.98 -9.89
C VAL A 50 -0.28 4.75 -9.46
N THR A 51 0.87 4.97 -8.84
CA THR A 51 1.68 3.89 -8.26
C THR A 51 1.17 3.58 -6.85
N LEU A 52 0.68 2.36 -6.62
CA LEU A 52 0.36 1.87 -5.28
C LEU A 52 1.58 1.18 -4.69
N LEU A 53 2.09 1.71 -3.58
CA LEU A 53 3.16 1.11 -2.79
C LEU A 53 2.55 0.25 -1.68
N HIS A 54 2.82 -1.05 -1.71
CA HIS A 54 2.44 -1.97 -0.65
C HIS A 54 3.34 -1.81 0.59
N THR A 55 2.91 -2.38 1.71
CA THR A 55 3.66 -2.44 2.97
C THR A 55 5.03 -3.09 2.83
N ASP A 56 5.14 -4.04 1.89
CA ASP A 56 6.34 -4.84 1.64
C ASP A 56 7.33 -4.11 0.70
N GLY A 57 6.95 -2.92 0.23
CA GLY A 57 7.72 -2.12 -0.73
C GLY A 57 7.47 -2.46 -2.21
N SER A 58 6.67 -3.50 -2.49
CA SER A 58 6.27 -3.83 -3.86
C SER A 58 5.36 -2.73 -4.44
N THR A 59 5.45 -2.53 -5.75
CA THR A 59 4.71 -1.46 -6.44
C THR A 59 3.83 -2.03 -7.54
N ILE A 60 2.61 -1.49 -7.63
CA ILE A 60 1.64 -1.88 -8.65
C ILE A 60 1.03 -0.62 -9.23
N ARG A 61 0.89 -0.56 -10.56
CA ARG A 61 0.22 0.55 -11.23
C ARG A 61 -1.29 0.32 -11.26
N ILE A 62 -2.05 1.22 -10.68
CA ILE A 62 -3.51 1.16 -10.57
C ILE A 62 -4.12 2.43 -11.17
N ARG A 63 -5.41 2.38 -11.52
CA ARG A 63 -6.18 3.56 -11.91
C ARG A 63 -6.92 4.14 -10.71
N ALA A 64 -6.68 5.40 -10.37
CA ALA A 64 -7.37 6.13 -9.29
C ALA A 64 -8.16 7.32 -9.85
N ALA A 65 -9.10 7.86 -9.07
CA ALA A 65 -9.90 9.03 -9.47
C ALA A 65 -9.08 10.32 -9.45
N GLU A 66 -8.17 10.45 -8.48
CA GLU A 66 -7.34 11.62 -8.28
C GLU A 66 -5.98 11.49 -8.98
N PRO A 67 -5.43 12.59 -9.50
CA PRO A 67 -4.11 12.60 -10.14
C PRO A 67 -3.00 12.65 -9.08
N LEU A 68 -2.76 11.53 -8.41
CA LEU A 68 -1.67 11.35 -7.45
C LEU A 68 -0.47 10.65 -8.11
N ASP A 69 0.74 10.94 -7.65
CA ASP A 69 1.94 10.22 -8.11
C ASP A 69 2.07 8.85 -7.44
N LEU A 70 1.83 8.81 -6.12
CA LEU A 70 2.04 7.65 -5.26
C LEU A 70 0.93 7.55 -4.20
N ILE A 71 0.40 6.34 -4.00
CA ILE A 71 -0.46 5.99 -2.87
C ILE A 71 0.30 4.96 -2.03
N GLN A 72 0.54 5.27 -0.76
CA GLN A 72 1.18 4.33 0.17
C GLN A 72 0.12 3.59 0.98
N MET A 73 0.16 2.25 0.93
CA MET A 73 -0.72 1.42 1.75
C MET A 73 -0.26 1.47 3.22
N PRO A 74 -1.17 1.71 4.17
CA PRO A 74 -0.81 1.70 5.58
C PRO A 74 -0.43 0.29 6.03
N PHE A 75 0.55 0.21 6.92
CA PHE A 75 0.91 -1.03 7.58
C PHE A 75 -0.13 -1.39 8.64
N ASN A 76 -0.59 -2.65 8.64
CA ASN A 76 -1.56 -3.13 9.62
C ASN A 76 -0.87 -3.36 10.97
N VAL A 77 -1.22 -2.57 11.98
CA VAL A 77 -0.60 -2.65 13.31
C VAL A 77 -1.12 -3.86 14.11
N ASP A 78 -2.33 -4.34 13.79
CA ASP A 78 -2.99 -5.39 14.56
C ASP A 78 -2.39 -6.79 14.32
N THR A 79 -1.58 -6.95 13.27
CA THR A 79 -0.90 -8.21 12.96
C THR A 79 0.43 -8.38 13.69
N LEU A 80 0.91 -7.35 14.38
CA LEU A 80 2.20 -7.39 15.09
C LEU A 80 2.09 -8.09 16.43
N THR A 81 3.22 -8.62 16.89
CA THR A 81 3.37 -9.04 18.28
C THR A 81 3.36 -7.83 19.22
N ASP A 82 2.99 -8.03 20.49
CA ASP A 82 2.95 -6.96 21.48
C ASP A 82 4.32 -6.30 21.69
N GLU A 83 5.41 -7.06 21.56
CA GLU A 83 6.78 -6.55 21.67
C GLU A 83 7.14 -5.60 20.52
N GLU A 84 6.84 -5.99 19.29
CA GLU A 84 7.06 -5.16 18.10
C GLU A 84 6.21 -3.89 18.13
N ARG A 85 4.97 -4.02 18.59
CA ARG A 85 4.07 -2.87 18.78
C ARG A 85 4.65 -1.86 19.77
N ARG A 86 5.10 -2.31 20.94
CA ARG A 86 5.77 -1.45 21.93
C ARG A 86 7.02 -0.79 21.34
N PHE A 87 7.82 -1.53 20.59
CA PHE A 87 9.02 -0.99 19.94
C PHE A 87 8.68 0.13 18.92
N LEU A 88 7.62 -0.04 18.14
CA LEU A 88 7.15 1.01 17.22
C LEU A 88 6.63 2.24 17.97
N GLU A 89 5.90 2.05 19.07
CA GLU A 89 5.42 3.15 19.93
C GLU A 89 6.60 3.95 20.50
N MET A 90 7.64 3.28 21.01
CA MET A 90 8.87 3.93 21.47
C MET A 90 9.60 4.69 20.35
N LYS A 91 9.62 4.15 19.13
CA LYS A 91 10.20 4.82 17.95
C LYS A 91 9.41 6.06 17.51
N ARG A 92 8.10 6.08 17.70
CA ARG A 92 7.24 7.25 17.40
C ARG A 92 7.50 8.37 18.41
N HIS A 93 7.60 8.03 19.69
CA HIS A 93 7.89 8.98 20.76
C HIS A 93 9.38 9.19 20.98
N LYS A 94 10.10 9.69 19.96
CA LYS A 94 11.48 10.18 20.14
C LYS A 94 11.46 11.47 20.93
N THR A 95 11.32 11.38 22.25
CA THR A 95 11.57 12.50 23.15
C THR A 95 13.02 12.92 22.93
N ARG A 96 13.23 14.06 22.27
CA ARG A 96 14.56 14.69 22.18
C ARG A 96 14.95 15.06 23.60
N LYS A 97 15.59 14.13 24.32
CA LYS A 97 16.19 14.42 25.63
C LYS A 97 17.29 15.44 25.36
N LEU A 98 16.94 16.71 25.46
CA LEU A 98 17.90 17.78 25.63
C LEU A 98 18.58 17.49 26.97
N THR A 99 19.67 16.73 26.93
CA THR A 99 20.54 16.54 28.08
C THR A 99 21.19 17.90 28.36
N LYS A 100 20.47 18.78 29.06
CA LYS A 100 21.06 19.93 29.70
C LYS A 100 21.98 19.36 30.76
N ARG A 101 23.26 19.19 30.44
CA ARG A 101 24.30 19.02 31.45
C ARG A 101 24.24 20.27 32.31
N ARG A 102 23.55 20.17 33.44
CA ARG A 102 23.62 21.20 34.48
C ARG A 102 24.98 21.00 35.12
N GLU A 103 25.95 21.78 34.69
CA GLU A 103 27.19 21.93 35.43
C GLU A 103 26.83 22.59 36.76
N THR A 104 26.88 21.83 37.85
CA THR A 104 26.72 22.36 39.19
C THR A 104 28.05 22.98 39.61
N VAL A 105 28.22 24.28 39.35
CA VAL A 105 29.33 25.04 39.91
C VAL A 105 29.07 25.20 41.40
N LYS A 106 30.01 24.73 42.24
CA LYS A 106 29.96 24.99 43.69
C LYS A 106 30.25 26.46 43.89
N PHE A 107 29.25 27.21 44.32
CA PHE A 107 29.42 28.63 44.66
C PHE A 107 30.18 28.75 45.99
N ASN A 108 31.37 29.35 45.95
CA ASN A 108 32.12 29.76 47.13
C ASN A 108 31.97 31.27 47.32
N ALA A 109 31.32 31.69 48.41
CA ALA A 109 31.11 33.11 48.70
C ALA A 109 32.44 33.87 48.90
N ASP A 110 33.47 33.18 49.38
CA ASP A 110 34.78 33.77 49.69
C ASP A 110 35.49 34.32 48.45
N GLU A 111 35.26 33.72 47.27
CA GLU A 111 35.83 34.15 45.99
C GLU A 111 35.27 35.52 45.53
N TYR A 112 34.17 35.98 46.13
CA TYR A 112 33.43 37.18 45.71
C TYR A 112 33.46 38.32 46.74
N ILE A 113 34.22 38.19 47.84
CA ILE A 113 34.32 39.20 48.90
C ILE A 113 34.78 40.57 48.36
N ASP A 114 35.64 40.58 47.34
CA ASP A 114 36.18 41.81 46.73
C ASP A 114 35.10 42.67 46.05
N LEU A 115 34.00 42.05 45.61
CA LEU A 115 32.88 42.77 45.00
C LEU A 115 32.16 43.64 46.02
N TRP A 116 32.16 43.24 47.30
CA TRP A 116 31.48 43.93 48.40
C TRP A 116 32.33 45.06 48.98
N ARG A 117 33.66 44.94 48.90
CA ARG A 117 34.58 46.00 49.36
C ARG A 117 34.60 47.22 48.43
N LYS A 118 34.29 47.04 47.15
CA LYS A 118 34.24 48.14 46.17
C LYS A 118 33.05 49.08 46.38
N SER A 119 31.90 48.58 46.83
CA SER A 119 30.72 49.39 47.11
C SER A 119 30.82 50.23 48.39
N LEU A 120 31.81 49.95 49.26
CA LEU A 120 32.04 50.69 50.51
C LEU A 120 32.97 51.90 50.34
N LYS A 121 33.55 52.11 49.14
CA LYS A 121 34.52 53.19 48.85
C LYS A 121 33.93 54.35 48.04
N THR A 122 32.61 54.45 47.93
CA THR A 122 31.88 55.62 47.39
C THR A 122 31.13 56.29 48.53
#